data_AF-A0A1H9J202-F1
#
_entry.id   AF-A0A1H9J202-F1
#
_cell.length_a   1.000
_cell.length_b   1.000
_cell.length_c   1.000
_cell.angle_alpha   90.00
_cell.angle_beta   90.00
_cell.angle_gamma   90.00
#
_symmetry.space_group_name_H-M   'P 1'
#
loop_
_entity.id
_entity.type
_entity.pdbx_description
1 polymer ?
#
loop_
_entity_poly.entity_id
_entity_poly.type
_entity_poly.pdbx_seq_one_letter_code
_entity_poly.pdbx_strand_id
1 'polypeptide(L)' 'MPLSDLINVRAPFFAPRSRRLVVCVVLWGWALFELLLGTPLWTMIACAAAGWCTYEFFVVFDPDNYRDKDDLS' A
#
# COMPACT_ATOMS: atom_id res chain seq x y z
N MET A 1 -15.02 19.75 -12.62
CA MET A 1 -14.16 19.20 -11.55
C MET A 1 -12.82 19.91 -11.61
N PRO A 2 -12.34 20.53 -10.52
CA PRO A 2 -11.06 21.21 -10.50
C PRO A 2 -9.89 20.21 -10.47
N LEU A 3 -8.80 20.53 -11.18
CA LEU A 3 -7.62 19.68 -11.34
C LEU A 3 -6.90 19.39 -10.00
N SER A 4 -7.14 20.26 -9.01
CA SER A 4 -6.59 20.19 -7.66
C SER A 4 -7.01 18.92 -6.90
N ASP A 5 -8.20 18.38 -7.18
CA ASP A 5 -8.72 17.17 -6.52
C ASP A 5 -8.06 15.88 -7.03
N LEU A 6 -7.48 15.90 -8.23
CA LEU A 6 -6.81 14.73 -8.82
C LEU A 6 -5.42 14.48 -8.25
N ILE A 7 -4.79 15.50 -7.64
CA ILE A 7 -3.41 15.46 -7.13
C ILE A 7 -3.39 15.39 -5.59
N ASN A 8 -4.56 15.48 -4.95
CA ASN A 8 -4.69 15.50 -3.49
C ASN A 8 -4.59 14.09 -2.90
N VAL A 9 -3.63 13.88 -1.98
CA VAL A 9 -3.40 12.59 -1.29
C VAL A 9 -4.58 12.19 -0.39
N ARG A 10 -5.46 13.13 -0.03
CA ARG A 10 -6.73 12.90 0.67
C ARG A 10 -7.94 12.76 -0.26
N ALA A 11 -7.73 12.61 -1.57
CA ALA A 11 -8.83 12.34 -2.49
C ALA A 11 -9.48 10.97 -2.15
N PRO A 12 -10.81 10.83 -2.29
CA PRO A 12 -11.56 9.58 -2.03
C PRO A 12 -11.10 8.39 -2.89
N PHE A 13 -10.16 8.60 -3.80
CA PHE A 13 -9.44 7.58 -4.56
C PHE A 13 -8.54 6.71 -3.66
N PHE A 14 -7.94 7.23 -2.58
CA PHE A 14 -7.07 6.46 -1.67
C PHE A 14 -7.78 5.85 -0.45
N ALA A 15 -9.09 6.14 -0.28
CA ALA A 15 -9.96 5.54 0.73
C ALA A 15 -10.18 4.00 0.62
N PRO A 16 -10.16 3.34 -0.56
CA PRO A 16 -10.49 1.93 -0.64
C PRO A 16 -9.36 1.06 -0.07
N ARG A 17 -9.66 0.30 1.00
CA ARG A 17 -8.80 -0.77 1.55
C ARG A 17 -8.30 -1.75 0.48
N SER A 18 -9.05 -1.91 -0.62
CA SER A 18 -8.71 -2.77 -1.75
C SER A 18 -7.43 -2.36 -2.49
N ARG A 19 -7.07 -1.07 -2.55
CA ARG A 19 -5.83 -0.64 -3.23
C ARG A 19 -4.57 -1.03 -2.49
N ARG A 20 -4.62 -1.03 -1.16
CA ARG A 20 -3.54 -1.51 -0.28
C ARG A 20 -3.30 -2.99 -0.50
N LEU A 21 -4.40 -3.74 -0.65
CA LEU A 21 -4.40 -5.16 -0.98
C LEU A 21 -3.82 -5.42 -2.38
N VAL A 22 -4.24 -4.65 -3.39
CA VAL A 22 -3.69 -4.77 -4.76
C VAL A 22 -2.19 -4.52 -4.77
N VAL A 23 -1.71 -3.48 -4.08
CA VAL A 23 -0.26 -3.17 -4.00
C VAL A 23 0.50 -4.30 -3.30
N CYS A 24 0.01 -4.82 -2.17
CA CYS A 24 0.62 -5.96 -1.50
C CYS A 24 0.66 -7.21 -2.40
N VAL A 25 -0.46 -7.54 -3.06
CA VAL A 25 -0.55 -8.73 -3.92
C VAL A 25 0.36 -8.60 -5.14
N VAL A 26 0.46 -7.42 -5.74
CA VAL A 26 1.36 -7.18 -6.88
C VAL A 26 2.82 -7.32 -6.45
N LEU A 27 3.21 -6.73 -5.31
CA LEU A 27 4.58 -6.84 -4.78
C LEU A 27 4.94 -8.28 -4.41
N TRP A 28 4.04 -9.01 -3.76
CA TRP A 28 4.23 -10.42 -3.43
C TRP A 28 4.30 -11.30 -4.68
N GLY A 29 3.43 -11.06 -5.66
CA GLY A 29 3.45 -11.76 -6.95
C GLY A 29 4.76 -11.50 -7.70
N TRP A 30 5.25 -10.26 -7.68
CA TRP A 30 6.52 -9.89 -8.29
C TRP A 30 7.72 -10.55 -7.60
N ALA A 31 7.74 -10.54 -6.26
CA ALA A 31 8.78 -11.22 -5.48
C ALA A 31 8.83 -12.72 -5.77
N LEU A 32 7.66 -13.38 -5.90
CA LEU A 32 7.58 -14.79 -6.28
C LEU A 32 8.05 -15.03 -7.72
N PHE A 33 7.70 -14.14 -8.64
CA PHE A 33 8.11 -14.23 -10.04
C PHE A 33 9.63 -14.09 -10.20
N GLU A 34 10.25 -13.16 -9.46
CA GLU A 34 11.71 -12.98 -9.42
C GLU A 34 12.42 -14.17 -8.77
N LEU A 35 11.83 -14.75 -7.72
CA LEU A 35 12.34 -15.97 -7.10
C LEU A 35 12.41 -17.12 -8.11
N LEU A 36 11.42 -17.23 -9.01
CA LEU A 36 11.38 -18.23 -10.07
C LEU A 36 12.36 -17.94 -11.21
N LEU A 37 12.64 -16.67 -11.50
CA LEU A 37 13.61 -16.23 -12.51
C LEU A 37 15.06 -16.36 -12.05
N GLY A 38 15.31 -16.59 -10.75
CA GLY A 38 16.65 -16.78 -10.21
C GLY A 38 17.40 -15.47 -9.99
N THR A 39 16.71 -14.36 -9.75
CA THR A 39 17.28 -13.03 -9.45
C THR A 39 17.20 -12.73 -7.95
N PRO A 40 18.12 -13.26 -7.12
CA PRO A 40 18.00 -13.21 -5.66
C PRO A 40 18.08 -11.79 -5.09
N LEU A 41 18.83 -10.89 -5.75
CA LEU A 41 19.06 -9.53 -5.29
C LEU A 41 17.75 -8.70 -5.35
N TRP A 42 17.07 -8.77 -6.48
CA TRP A 42 15.77 -8.11 -6.69
C TRP A 42 14.65 -8.78 -5.90
N THR A 43 14.68 -10.12 -5.80
CA THR A 43 13.75 -10.88 -4.96
C THR A 43 13.82 -10.42 -3.50
N MET A 44 15.02 -10.23 -2.95
CA MET A 44 15.19 -9.83 -1.55
C MET A 44 14.59 -8.45 -1.28
N ILE A 45 14.83 -7.48 -2.18
CA ILE A 45 14.30 -6.11 -2.04
C ILE A 45 12.78 -6.09 -2.24
N ALA A 46 12.26 -6.80 -3.24
CA ALA A 46 10.83 -6.92 -3.50
C ALA A 46 10.10 -7.61 -2.33
N CYS A 47 10.69 -8.68 -1.78
CA CYS A 47 10.15 -9.41 -0.64
C CYS A 47 10.17 -8.56 0.64
N ALA A 48 11.25 -7.81 0.89
CA ALA A 48 11.33 -6.87 2.01
C ALA A 48 10.26 -5.75 1.88
N ALA A 49 10.10 -5.17 0.69
CA ALA A 49 9.08 -4.16 0.42
C ALA A 49 7.65 -4.72 0.56
N ALA A 50 7.40 -5.92 0.02
CA ALA A 50 6.12 -6.61 0.14
C ALA A 50 5.77 -6.90 1.61
N GLY A 51 6.73 -7.40 2.38
CA GLY A 51 6.60 -7.66 3.81
C GLY A 51 6.32 -6.38 4.60
N TRP A 52 7.06 -5.30 4.31
CA TRP A 52 6.85 -4.00 4.96
C TRP A 52 5.45 -3.43 4.68
N CYS A 53 5.02 -3.41 3.42
CA CYS A 53 3.66 -2.97 3.06
C CYS A 53 2.58 -3.83 3.72
N THR A 54 2.79 -5.15 3.78
CA THR A 54 1.83 -6.05 4.44
C THR A 54 1.77 -5.77 5.94
N TYR A 55 2.90 -5.53 6.59
CA TYR A 55 2.97 -5.19 8.01
C TYR A 55 2.29 -3.85 8.32
N GLU A 56 2.57 -2.80 7.55
CA GLU A 56 1.94 -1.48 7.69
C GLU A 56 0.43 -1.54 7.48
N PHE A 57 -0.03 -2.24 6.42
CA PHE A 57 -1.44 -2.26 6.06
C PHE A 57 -2.32 -3.25 6.82
N PHE A 58 -1.74 -4.26 7.48
CA PHE A 58 -2.52 -5.27 8.21
C PHE A 58 -2.20 -5.37 9.69
N VAL A 59 -0.96 -5.08 10.12
CA VAL A 59 -0.54 -5.21 11.53
C VAL A 59 -0.59 -3.86 12.24
N VAL A 60 -0.06 -2.81 11.61
CA VAL A 60 -0.05 -1.44 12.16
C VAL A 60 -1.29 -0.64 11.72
N PHE A 61 -2.23 -1.28 11.02
CA PHE A 61 -3.43 -0.60 10.53
C PHE A 61 -4.27 -0.06 11.68
N ASP A 62 -4.12 1.24 11.93
CA ASP A 62 -4.93 2.00 12.87
C ASP A 62 -6.07 2.70 12.09
N PRO A 63 -7.34 2.26 12.28
CA PRO A 63 -8.48 2.91 11.65
C PRO A 63 -8.73 4.34 12.17
N ASP A 64 -8.25 4.69 13.37
CA ASP A 64 -8.44 6.05 13.94
C ASP A 64 -7.52 7.09 13.28
N ASN A 65 -6.43 6.69 12.64
CA ASN A 65 -5.54 7.62 11.93
C ASN A 65 -6.12 8.13 10.59
N TYR A 66 -7.27 7.58 10.18
CA TYR A 66 -8.05 8.00 9.00
C TYR A 66 -9.32 8.77 9.36
N ARG A 67 -9.57 9.04 10.64
CA ARG A 67 -10.63 9.96 11.05
C ARG A 67 -10.15 11.39 10.84
N ASP A 68 -10.94 12.14 10.08
CA ASP A 68 -10.69 13.56 9.86
C ASP A 68 -10.75 14.28 11.21
N LYS A 69 -9.77 15.15 11.50
CA LYS A 69 -9.59 15.80 12.82
C LYS A 69 -10.73 16.75 13.22
N ASP A 70 -11.68 16.93 12.32
CA ASP A 70 -12.81 17.86 12.35
C ASP A 70 -14.07 17.27 13.00
N ASP A 71 -14.05 15.98 13.40
CA ASP A 71 -15.09 15.32 14.20
C ASP A 71 -14.82 15.33 15.72
N LEU A 72 -13.72 15.95 16.16
CA LEU A 72 -13.22 15.94 17.54
C LEU A 72 -13.15 17.34 18.19
N SER A 73 -13.78 18.37 17.61
CA SER A 73 -13.86 19.74 18.17
C SER A 73 -15.27 20.17 18.52
#